data_AF-A0A7X6Q993-F1
#
_entry.id   AF-A0A7X6Q993-F1
#
_cell.length_a   1.000
_cell.length_b   1.000
_cell.length_c   1.000
_cell.angle_alpha   90.00
_cell.angle_beta   90.00
_cell.angle_gamma   90.00
#
_symmetry.space_group_name_H-M   'P 1'
#
loop_
_entity.id
_entity.type
_entity.pdbx_description
1 polymer ?
#
loop_
_entity_poly.entity_id
_entity_poly.type
_entity_poly.pdbx_seq_one_letter_code
_entity_poly.pdbx_strand_id
1 'polypeptide(L)'
;CTFTKEQKSASKDCRTIYPGVPGTEELLPLVHTFAVASGRMSLSHMVRLLSTAPAKTFGLYPQKGSLEVGSDADIVIFDSEHLWTLSADNLHSAAGYTPYEGFRVVGKAIMTYLRGRLVMGDGIYLEKKGSGQFVEAQESLVFKGFR
;
A
#
# COMPACT_ATOMS: atom_id res chain seq x y z
N CYS A 1 2.04 -2.52 -10.99
CA CYS A 1 2.43 -2.87 -12.38
C CYS A 1 3.88 -2.43 -12.55
N THR A 2 4.82 -3.37 -12.43
CA THR A 2 6.25 -3.07 -12.34
C THR A 2 7.04 -3.88 -13.36
N PHE A 3 7.99 -3.22 -14.02
CA PHE A 3 8.90 -3.81 -15.00
C PHE A 3 10.33 -3.45 -14.62
N THR A 4 11.29 -4.33 -14.86
CA THR A 4 12.72 -4.04 -14.64
C THR A 4 13.22 -2.96 -15.61
N LYS A 5 14.41 -2.41 -15.33
CA LYS A 5 15.03 -1.43 -16.24
C LYS A 5 15.28 -2.04 -17.61
N GLU A 6 15.74 -3.28 -17.68
CA GLU A 6 16.04 -4.01 -18.92
C GLU A 6 14.78 -4.20 -19.77
N GLN A 7 13.67 -4.60 -19.14
CA GLN A 7 12.39 -4.75 -19.82
C GLN A 7 11.92 -3.41 -20.43
N LYS A 8 12.09 -2.30 -19.70
CA LYS A 8 11.73 -0.97 -20.22
C LYS A 8 12.66 -0.51 -21.33
N SER A 9 13.97 -0.68 -21.16
CA SER A 9 14.99 -0.25 -22.12
C SER A 9 15.05 -1.11 -23.38
N ALA A 10 14.36 -2.26 -23.41
CA ALA A 10 14.23 -3.09 -24.60
C ALA A 10 13.51 -2.37 -25.76
N SER A 11 12.68 -1.36 -25.48
CA SER A 11 12.11 -0.48 -26.50
C SER A 11 12.71 0.93 -26.44
N LYS A 12 12.97 1.49 -27.62
CA LYS A 12 13.33 2.91 -27.80
C LYS A 12 12.14 3.78 -28.22
N ASP A 13 10.96 3.19 -28.41
CA ASP A 13 9.73 3.89 -28.80
C ASP A 13 8.78 3.97 -27.59
N CYS A 14 8.39 5.18 -27.21
CA CYS A 14 7.52 5.42 -26.07
C CYS A 14 6.12 4.80 -26.21
N ARG A 15 5.70 4.42 -27.42
CA ARG A 15 4.42 3.76 -27.68
C ARG A 15 4.45 2.26 -27.38
N THR A 16 5.64 1.66 -27.33
CA THR A 16 5.83 0.21 -27.16
C THR A 16 6.64 -0.15 -25.92
N ILE A 17 7.14 0.83 -25.18
CA ILE A 17 7.70 0.64 -23.84
C ILE A 17 6.63 0.09 -22.88
N TYR A 18 7.03 -0.80 -21.97
CA TYR A 18 6.11 -1.34 -20.98
C TYR A 18 5.61 -0.26 -20.00
N PRO A 19 4.28 -0.03 -19.90
CA PRO A 19 3.72 1.01 -19.05
C PRO A 19 3.58 0.56 -17.59
N GLY A 20 4.16 1.31 -16.66
CA GLY A 20 4.02 1.08 -15.21
C GLY A 20 5.30 1.35 -14.43
N VAL A 21 5.19 1.64 -13.13
CA VAL A 21 6.31 1.88 -12.21
C VAL A 21 6.05 1.22 -10.85
N PRO A 22 7.10 0.91 -10.07
CA PRO A 22 7.01 0.59 -8.64
C PRO A 22 6.34 1.71 -7.83
N GLY A 23 5.74 1.36 -6.69
CA GLY A 23 4.97 2.30 -5.88
C GLY A 23 4.07 1.68 -4.80
N THR A 24 3.90 0.35 -4.78
CA THR A 24 3.01 -0.31 -3.80
C THR A 24 3.51 -0.15 -2.36
N GLU A 25 4.82 -0.27 -2.14
CA GLU A 25 5.42 -0.16 -0.81
C GLU A 25 5.56 1.31 -0.39
N GLU A 26 5.80 2.18 -1.36
CA GLU A 26 6.07 3.60 -1.17
C GLU A 26 4.79 4.41 -0.93
N LEU A 27 3.62 3.90 -1.30
CA LEU A 27 2.34 4.61 -1.23
C LEU A 27 2.08 5.22 0.16
N LEU A 28 2.19 4.40 1.22
CA LEU A 28 1.89 4.84 2.59
C LEU A 28 2.84 5.94 3.09
N PRO A 29 4.18 5.77 3.06
CA PRO A 29 5.10 6.82 3.51
C PRO A 29 5.05 8.09 2.64
N LEU A 30 4.82 7.97 1.33
CA LEU A 30 4.68 9.14 0.45
C LEU A 30 3.42 9.94 0.78
N VAL A 31 2.26 9.29 0.89
CA VAL A 31 1.01 9.98 1.25
C VAL A 31 1.11 10.59 2.64
N HIS A 32 1.69 9.88 3.61
CA HIS A 32 1.91 10.41 4.94
C HIS A 32 2.79 11.66 4.91
N THR A 33 3.96 11.58 4.28
CA THR A 33 4.92 12.70 4.21
C THR A 33 4.31 13.93 3.54
N PHE A 34 3.78 13.76 2.33
CA PHE A 34 3.42 14.90 1.48
C PHE A 34 2.01 15.43 1.72
N ALA A 35 1.13 14.67 2.38
CA ALA A 35 -0.22 15.12 2.70
C ALA A 35 -0.47 15.26 4.21
N VAL A 36 -0.08 14.28 5.03
CA VAL A 36 -0.39 14.30 6.46
C VAL A 36 0.60 15.16 7.25
N ALA A 37 1.88 14.82 7.20
CA ALA A 37 2.94 15.54 7.91
C ALA A 37 3.11 16.99 7.41
N SER A 38 2.74 17.26 6.16
CA SER A 38 2.71 18.62 5.59
C SER A 38 1.48 19.44 6.02
N GLY A 39 0.55 18.88 6.79
CA GLY A 39 -0.66 19.56 7.29
C GLY A 39 -1.80 19.69 6.28
N ARG A 40 -1.71 19.08 5.09
CA ARG A 40 -2.74 19.15 4.04
C ARG A 40 -3.91 18.19 4.25
N MET A 41 -3.72 17.16 5.07
CA MET A 41 -4.69 16.09 5.29
C MET A 41 -4.54 15.53 6.72
N SER A 42 -5.65 15.17 7.38
CA SER A 42 -5.58 14.48 8.66
C SER A 42 -5.15 13.01 8.47
N LEU A 43 -4.56 12.41 9.52
CA LEU A 43 -4.24 10.98 9.52
C LEU A 43 -5.49 10.11 9.27
N SER A 44 -6.62 10.47 9.89
CA SER A 44 -7.90 9.78 9.69
C SER A 44 -8.40 9.84 8.24
N HIS A 45 -8.14 10.93 7.53
CA HIS A 45 -8.48 11.03 6.11
C HIS A 45 -7.53 10.18 5.26
N MET A 46 -6.24 10.08 5.59
CA MET A 46 -5.34 9.11 4.94
C MET A 46 -5.86 7.67 5.09
N VAL A 47 -6.23 7.25 6.31
CA VAL A 47 -6.85 5.94 6.55
C VAL A 47 -8.09 5.74 5.69
N ARG A 48 -8.97 6.75 5.65
CA ARG A 48 -10.17 6.70 4.79
C ARG A 48 -9.83 6.46 3.32
N LEU A 49 -8.86 7.16 2.76
CA LEU A 49 -8.50 7.05 1.33
C LEU A 49 -7.79 5.75 1.00
N LEU A 50 -6.92 5.27 1.90
CA LEU A 50 -6.06 4.12 1.62
C LEU A 50 -6.67 2.78 2.02
N SER A 51 -7.70 2.76 2.89
CA SER A 51 -8.33 1.50 3.33
C SER A 51 -9.85 1.55 3.34
N THR A 52 -10.47 2.42 4.14
CA THR A 52 -11.93 2.36 4.39
C THR A 52 -12.76 2.65 3.14
N ALA A 53 -12.45 3.69 2.37
CA ALA A 53 -13.22 4.04 1.19
C ALA A 53 -13.10 2.99 0.07
N PRO A 54 -11.89 2.49 -0.28
CA PRO A 54 -11.79 1.34 -1.19
C PRO A 54 -12.61 0.13 -0.72
N ALA A 55 -12.54 -0.23 0.57
CA ALA A 55 -13.33 -1.35 1.10
C ALA A 55 -14.85 -1.13 0.92
N LYS A 56 -15.35 0.08 1.18
CA LYS A 56 -16.77 0.42 0.95
C LYS A 56 -17.15 0.37 -0.54
N THR A 57 -16.30 0.92 -1.40
CA THR A 57 -16.52 0.95 -2.86
C THR A 57 -16.55 -0.44 -3.46
N PHE A 58 -15.69 -1.34 -3.01
CA PHE A 58 -15.60 -2.71 -3.53
C PHE A 58 -16.45 -3.74 -2.77
N GLY A 59 -17.34 -3.31 -1.87
CA GLY A 59 -18.22 -4.23 -1.15
C GLY A 59 -17.52 -5.12 -0.13
N LEU A 60 -16.38 -4.67 0.41
CA LEU A 60 -15.57 -5.41 1.39
C LEU A 60 -15.73 -4.88 2.81
N TYR A 61 -16.41 -3.75 3.01
CA TYR A 61 -16.65 -3.20 4.35
C TYR A 61 -17.84 -3.89 5.04
N PRO A 62 -17.78 -4.22 6.35
CA PRO A 62 -16.70 -3.91 7.28
C PRO A 62 -15.62 -4.99 7.41
N GLN A 63 -15.69 -6.09 6.64
CA GLN A 63 -14.68 -7.16 6.73
C GLN A 63 -13.25 -6.62 6.51
N LYS A 64 -13.07 -5.67 5.59
CA LYS A 64 -11.81 -4.95 5.33
C LYS A 64 -11.94 -3.45 5.61
N GLY A 65 -10.79 -2.82 5.87
CA GLY A 65 -10.70 -1.36 6.01
C GLY A 65 -11.36 -0.80 7.27
N SER A 66 -11.53 -1.63 8.30
CA SER A 66 -12.10 -1.27 9.59
C SER A 66 -11.34 -1.92 10.75
N LEU A 67 -11.38 -1.27 11.92
CA LEU A 67 -10.89 -1.77 13.21
C LEU A 67 -12.08 -1.98 14.16
N GLU A 68 -13.09 -2.69 13.67
CA GLU A 68 -14.29 -3.04 14.42
C GLU A 68 -14.26 -4.52 14.83
N VAL A 69 -14.95 -4.87 15.92
CA VAL A 69 -15.10 -6.28 16.30
C VAL A 69 -15.82 -7.04 15.18
N GLY A 70 -15.21 -8.12 14.72
CA GLY A 70 -15.70 -8.94 13.60
C GLY A 70 -15.07 -8.63 12.24
N SER A 71 -14.29 -7.55 12.10
CA SER A 71 -13.46 -7.29 10.92
C SER A 71 -12.24 -8.22 10.89
N ASP A 72 -11.67 -8.41 9.70
CA ASP A 72 -10.39 -9.10 9.58
C ASP A 72 -9.30 -8.28 10.26
N ALA A 73 -8.46 -8.94 11.06
CA ALA A 73 -7.31 -8.33 11.74
C ALA A 73 -6.14 -8.07 10.76
N ASP A 74 -6.41 -7.29 9.71
CA ASP A 74 -5.46 -6.79 8.74
C ASP A 74 -4.98 -5.39 9.19
N ILE A 75 -3.87 -5.36 9.93
CA ILE A 75 -3.46 -4.19 10.72
C ILE A 75 -2.03 -3.81 10.36
N VAL A 76 -1.78 -2.52 10.19
CA VAL A 76 -0.42 -1.97 10.07
C VAL A 76 -0.09 -1.20 11.33
N ILE A 77 1.04 -1.51 11.95
CA ILE A 77 1.65 -0.66 12.98
C ILE A 77 2.56 0.32 12.25
N PHE A 78 2.23 1.60 12.36
CA PHE A 78 2.86 2.68 11.62
C PHE A 78 3.52 3.66 12.59
N ASP A 79 4.84 3.78 12.51
CA ASP A 79 5.59 4.81 13.20
C ASP A 79 5.53 6.07 12.34
N SER A 80 4.73 7.06 12.75
CA SER A 80 4.51 8.30 12.01
C SER A 80 5.66 9.31 12.09
N GLU A 81 6.67 9.07 12.94
CA GLU A 81 7.78 10.01 13.16
C GLU A 81 9.10 9.50 12.58
N HIS A 82 9.15 8.24 12.14
CA HIS A 82 10.33 7.63 11.55
C HIS A 82 10.80 8.37 10.29
N LEU A 83 11.98 8.97 10.34
CA LEU A 83 12.62 9.63 9.19
C LEU A 83 13.53 8.65 8.45
N TRP A 84 13.34 8.55 7.13
CA TRP A 84 14.16 7.68 6.28
C TRP A 84 14.18 8.17 4.83
N THR A 85 15.06 7.58 4.03
CA THR A 85 15.20 7.90 2.60
C THR A 85 14.80 6.68 1.78
N LEU A 86 13.90 6.88 0.82
CA LEU A 86 13.51 5.82 -0.12
C LEU A 86 14.69 5.49 -1.03
N SER A 87 15.01 4.21 -1.14
CA SER A 87 16.02 3.71 -2.07
C SER A 87 15.64 2.32 -2.55
N ALA A 88 16.01 1.97 -3.79
CA ALA A 88 15.85 0.63 -4.31
C ALA A 88 16.44 -0.45 -3.38
N ASP A 89 17.51 -0.14 -2.66
CA ASP A 89 18.23 -1.07 -1.77
C ASP A 89 17.46 -1.39 -0.47
N ASN A 90 16.47 -0.58 -0.12
CA ASN A 90 15.69 -0.74 1.12
C ASN A 90 14.20 -1.02 0.88
N LEU A 91 13.83 -1.32 -0.36
CA LEU A 91 12.48 -1.69 -0.78
C LEU A 91 12.46 -3.13 -1.30
N HIS A 92 11.29 -3.76 -1.28
CA HIS A 92 11.10 -5.18 -1.59
C HIS A 92 10.67 -5.42 -3.05
N SER A 93 10.63 -4.37 -3.88
CA SER A 93 10.20 -4.50 -5.27
C SER A 93 11.21 -5.27 -6.12
N ALA A 94 10.74 -6.30 -6.82
CA ALA A 94 11.55 -7.06 -7.78
C ALA A 94 12.00 -6.24 -9.01
N ALA A 95 11.52 -5.01 -9.18
CA ALA A 95 11.90 -4.15 -10.30
C ALA A 95 13.36 -3.65 -10.22
N GLY A 96 13.98 -3.66 -9.03
CA GLY A 96 15.35 -3.18 -8.83
C GLY A 96 15.53 -1.67 -8.98
N TYR A 97 14.44 -0.90 -8.89
CA TYR A 97 14.46 0.56 -8.78
C TYR A 97 13.18 1.09 -8.15
N THR A 98 13.19 2.35 -7.74
CA THR A 98 11.99 3.12 -7.44
C THR A 98 12.06 4.46 -8.17
N PRO A 99 10.93 5.01 -8.69
CA PRO A 99 10.91 6.37 -9.24
C PRO A 99 11.08 7.44 -8.14
N TYR A 100 11.04 7.05 -6.87
CA TYR A 100 11.15 7.93 -5.69
C TYR A 100 12.53 7.88 -5.03
N GLU A 101 13.56 7.46 -5.76
CA GLU A 101 14.93 7.33 -5.26
C GLU A 101 15.40 8.65 -4.62
N GLY A 102 15.92 8.57 -3.40
CA GLY A 102 16.45 9.72 -2.66
C GLY A 102 15.38 10.59 -1.98
N PHE A 103 14.09 10.26 -2.10
CA PHE A 103 13.03 11.02 -1.41
C PHE A 103 13.16 10.81 0.10
N ARG A 104 13.29 11.91 0.84
CA ARG A 104 13.22 11.91 2.31
C ARG A 104 11.76 11.88 2.74
N VAL A 105 11.40 10.86 3.51
CA VAL A 105 10.03 10.62 3.97
C VAL A 105 9.99 10.50 5.49
N VAL A 106 8.84 10.84 6.06
CA VAL A 106 8.50 10.64 7.47
C VAL A 106 7.32 9.69 7.54
N GLY A 107 7.40 8.69 8.43
CA GLY A 107 6.41 7.64 8.55
C GLY A 107 6.88 6.31 7.95
N LYS A 108 6.76 5.21 8.70
CA LYS A 108 7.15 3.86 8.27
C LYS A 108 6.23 2.78 8.83
N ALA A 109 5.83 1.84 7.98
CA ALA A 109 5.19 0.61 8.44
C ALA A 109 6.25 -0.28 9.10
N ILE A 110 6.14 -0.48 10.42
CA ILE A 110 7.11 -1.27 11.19
C ILE A 110 6.65 -2.72 11.39
N MET A 111 5.33 -2.95 11.42
CA MET A 111 4.74 -4.28 11.45
C MET A 111 3.48 -4.32 10.60
N THR A 112 3.24 -5.46 9.95
CA THR A 112 2.00 -5.73 9.22
C THR A 112 1.44 -7.06 9.67
N TYR A 113 0.17 -7.06 10.02
CA TYR A 113 -0.62 -8.23 10.39
C TYR A 113 -1.62 -8.53 9.28
N LEU A 114 -1.77 -9.80 8.94
CA LEU A 114 -2.76 -10.32 8.01
C LEU A 114 -3.61 -11.36 8.73
N ARG A 115 -4.90 -11.08 8.93
CA ARG A 115 -5.84 -11.91 9.70
C ARG A 115 -5.26 -12.34 11.05
N GLY A 116 -4.66 -11.38 11.76
CA GLY A 116 -4.10 -11.55 13.10
C GLY A 116 -2.71 -12.18 13.16
N ARG A 117 -2.10 -12.55 12.02
CA ARG A 117 -0.74 -13.08 11.97
C ARG A 117 0.25 -12.02 11.54
N LEU A 118 1.37 -11.90 12.25
CA LEU A 118 2.47 -11.02 11.85
C LEU A 118 3.12 -11.55 10.56
N VAL A 119 3.00 -10.81 9.47
CA VAL A 119 3.53 -11.20 8.15
C VAL A 119 4.76 -10.41 7.74
N MET A 120 4.94 -9.23 8.33
CA MET A 120 6.09 -8.36 8.14
C MET A 120 6.44 -7.73 9.47
N GLY A 121 7.70 -7.82 9.90
CA GLY A 121 8.20 -7.20 11.13
C GLY A 121 9.71 -7.00 11.06
N ASP A 122 10.21 -5.88 11.58
CA ASP A 122 11.64 -5.54 11.58
C ASP A 122 12.31 -5.61 10.19
N GLY A 123 11.55 -5.28 9.14
CA GLY A 123 12.04 -5.35 7.75
C GLY A 123 12.17 -6.77 7.19
N ILE A 124 11.62 -7.79 7.87
CA ILE A 124 11.62 -9.18 7.44
C ILE A 124 10.20 -9.65 7.11
N TYR A 125 10.05 -10.27 5.94
CA TYR A 125 8.82 -10.98 5.55
C TYR A 125 8.80 -12.38 6.18
N LEU A 126 7.73 -12.71 6.91
CA LEU A 126 7.66 -13.89 7.78
C LEU A 126 6.73 -14.99 7.27
N GLU A 127 5.96 -14.75 6.22
CA GLU A 127 4.95 -15.68 5.72
C GLU A 127 5.41 -16.51 4.52
N LYS A 128 4.63 -17.55 4.19
CA LYS A 128 4.84 -18.36 2.99
C LYS A 128 3.97 -17.88 1.83
N LYS A 129 4.49 -18.03 0.61
CA LYS A 129 3.72 -17.82 -0.62
C LYS A 129 2.42 -18.64 -0.58
N GLY A 130 1.30 -18.01 -0.94
CA GLY A 130 -0.02 -18.65 -0.98
C GLY A 130 -0.87 -18.45 0.27
N SER A 131 -0.42 -17.67 1.25
CA SER A 131 -1.22 -17.30 2.41
C SER A 131 -2.37 -16.32 2.11
N GLY A 132 -2.37 -15.69 0.94
CA GLY A 132 -3.47 -14.84 0.46
C GLY A 132 -4.76 -15.64 0.21
N GLN A 133 -5.91 -15.02 0.44
CA GLN A 133 -7.22 -15.61 0.18
C GLN A 133 -8.05 -14.65 -0.67
N PHE A 134 -8.82 -15.20 -1.61
CA PHE A 134 -9.85 -14.43 -2.30
C PHE A 134 -10.93 -14.01 -1.29
N VAL A 135 -11.37 -12.76 -1.37
CA VAL A 135 -12.46 -12.24 -0.54
C VAL A 135 -13.59 -11.89 -1.49
N GLU A 136 -14.72 -12.57 -1.34
CA GLU A 136 -15.90 -12.31 -2.14
C GLU A 136 -16.51 -10.96 -1.78
N ALA A 137 -16.70 -10.10 -2.79
CA ALA A 137 -17.30 -8.79 -2.62
C ALA A 137 -18.81 -8.92 -2.35
N GLN A 138 -19.28 -8.20 -1.33
CA GLN A 138 -20.69 -7.96 -1.09
C GLN A 138 -21.19 -6.78 -1.94
N GLU A 139 -22.42 -6.33 -1.71
CA GLU A 139 -22.93 -5.12 -2.35
C GLU A 139 -22.09 -3.89 -1.95
N SER A 140 -21.66 -3.11 -2.95
CA SER A 140 -20.96 -1.85 -2.73
C SER A 140 -21.82 -0.87 -1.95
N LEU A 141 -21.27 -0.30 -0.88
CA LEU A 141 -21.97 0.70 -0.08
C LEU A 141 -22.09 2.07 -0.79
N VAL A 142 -21.33 2.28 -1.87
CA VAL A 142 -21.40 3.51 -2.67
C VAL A 142 -22.58 3.47 -3.65
N PHE A 143 -22.90 2.29 -4.18
CA PHE A 143 -23.96 2.10 -5.18
C PHE A 143 -25.29 1.61 -4.58
N LYS A 144 -25.34 1.45 -3.25
CA LYS A 144 -26.55 1.01 -2.54
C LYS A 144 -27.67 2.04 -2.76
N GLY A 145 -28.75 1.63 -3.42
CA GLY A 145 -29.91 2.48 -3.74
C GLY A 145 -29.93 3.07 -5.16
N PHE A 146 -28.98 2.73 -6.04
CA PHE A 146 -28.99 3.11 -7.47
C PHE A 146 -29.65 2.05 -8.38
N ARG A 147 -30.52 1.18 -7.82
CA ARG A 147 -31.28 0.19 -8.58
C ARG A 147 -32.69 0.68 -8.89
#